data_AF-A0A023JIE0-F1
#
_entry.id   AF-A0A023JIE0-F1
#
_cell.length_a   1.000
_cell.length_b   1.000
_cell.length_c   1.000
_cell.angle_alpha   90.00
_cell.angle_beta   90.00
_cell.angle_gamma   90.00
#
_symmetry.space_group_name_H-M   'P 1'
#
loop_
_entity.id
_entity.type
_entity.pdbx_description
1 polymer ?
#
loop_
_entity_poly.entity_id
_entity_poly.type
_entity_poly.pdbx_seq_one_letter_code
_entity_poly.pdbx_strand_id
1 'polypeptide(L)'
;ARSFADIGDIVRGKDPFYGIPHEKEQRDKLGVNWKKIFAQIHGGVKGGALTRYKNNGGSYFLLREEGWTANRDQVVKALSCDAPKGGVHYIREPCSRGGGLVKDKDRTWEAAT
;
A
#
# COMPACT_ATOMS: atom_id res chain seq x y z
N ALA A 1 5.06 -9.63 5.92
CA ALA A 1 5.67 -8.55 5.11
C ALA A 1 5.53 -8.76 3.60
N ARG A 2 5.71 -9.98 3.07
CA ARG A 2 5.59 -10.25 1.62
C ARG A 2 4.20 -9.91 1.07
N SER A 3 3.15 -10.48 1.66
CA SER A 3 1.75 -10.18 1.27
C SER A 3 1.37 -8.71 1.38
N PHE A 4 1.98 -7.95 2.30
CA PHE A 4 1.71 -6.53 2.44
C PHE A 4 2.35 -5.69 1.32
N ALA A 5 3.52 -6.09 0.83
CA ALA A 5 4.12 -5.48 -0.34
C ALA A 5 3.27 -5.75 -1.59
N ASP A 6 2.80 -6.97 -1.77
CA ASP A 6 1.95 -7.38 -2.90
C ASP A 6 0.63 -6.59 -2.92
N ILE A 7 -0.04 -6.43 -1.77
CA ILE A 7 -1.23 -5.57 -1.64
C ILE A 7 -0.90 -4.12 -2.04
N GLY A 8 0.26 -3.61 -1.61
CA GLY A 8 0.71 -2.28 -1.98
C GLY A 8 0.98 -2.13 -3.48
N ASP A 9 1.51 -3.15 -4.14
CA ASP A 9 1.77 -3.14 -5.57
C ASP A 9 0.47 -3.20 -6.38
N ILE A 10 -0.55 -3.92 -5.89
CA ILE A 10 -1.90 -3.92 -6.50
C ILE A 10 -2.55 -2.54 -6.36
N VAL A 11 -2.53 -1.96 -5.16
CA VAL A 11 -3.14 -0.64 -4.88
C VAL A 11 -2.45 0.47 -5.66
N ARG A 12 -1.14 0.38 -5.88
CA ARG A 12 -0.36 1.35 -6.68
C ARG A 12 -0.40 1.09 -8.19
N GLY A 13 -0.86 -0.10 -8.60
CA GLY A 13 -0.89 -0.51 -10.01
C GLY A 13 0.50 -0.86 -10.56
N LYS A 14 1.43 -1.22 -9.67
CA LYS A 14 2.79 -1.69 -9.98
C LYS A 14 2.88 -3.21 -10.05
N ASP A 15 1.87 -3.92 -9.57
CA ASP A 15 1.85 -5.38 -9.53
C ASP A 15 1.96 -5.97 -10.96
N PRO A 16 3.10 -6.63 -11.29
CA PRO A 16 3.34 -7.19 -12.60
C PRO A 16 2.68 -8.58 -12.65
N PHE A 17 1.36 -8.61 -12.83
CA PHE A 17 0.63 -9.86 -12.91
C PHE A 17 0.70 -10.45 -14.32
N TYR A 18 1.44 -11.55 -14.48
CA TYR A 18 1.58 -12.29 -15.74
C TYR A 18 0.76 -13.60 -15.78
N GLY A 19 -0.26 -13.70 -14.92
CA GLY A 19 -0.96 -14.95 -14.62
C GLY A 19 -1.92 -15.49 -15.69
N ILE A 20 -2.44 -16.67 -15.37
CA ILE A 20 -3.27 -17.57 -16.17
C ILE A 20 -4.55 -16.84 -16.64
N PRO A 21 -5.05 -17.05 -17.88
CA PRO A 21 -6.17 -16.29 -18.45
C PRO A 21 -7.45 -16.22 -17.60
N HIS A 22 -7.70 -17.20 -16.73
CA HIS A 22 -8.85 -17.18 -15.82
C HIS A 22 -8.77 -16.02 -14.79
N GLU A 23 -7.59 -15.73 -14.24
CA GLU A 23 -7.42 -14.68 -13.23
C GLU A 23 -7.37 -13.27 -13.85
N LYS A 24 -7.10 -13.21 -15.16
CA LYS A 24 -7.05 -11.96 -15.92
C LYS A 24 -8.37 -11.21 -15.90
N GLU A 25 -9.50 -11.89 -16.08
CA GLU A 25 -10.82 -11.23 -16.10
C GLU A 25 -11.18 -10.59 -14.76
N GLN A 26 -10.86 -11.27 -13.65
CA GLN A 26 -11.06 -10.73 -12.30
C GLN A 26 -10.15 -9.52 -12.05
N ARG A 27 -8.91 -9.56 -12.55
CA ARG A 27 -7.97 -8.44 -12.48
C ARG A 27 -8.40 -7.26 -13.33
N ASP A 28 -8.94 -7.49 -14.51
CA ASP A 28 -9.47 -6.42 -15.37
C ASP A 28 -10.66 -5.72 -14.70
N LYS A 29 -11.58 -6.51 -14.11
CA LYS A 29 -12.69 -5.98 -13.28
C LYS A 29 -12.16 -5.16 -12.10
N LEU A 30 -11.13 -5.67 -11.41
CA LEU A 30 -10.49 -4.97 -10.31
C LEU A 30 -9.87 -3.65 -10.77
N GLY A 31 -9.12 -3.65 -11.88
CA GLY A 31 -8.52 -2.45 -12.46
C GLY A 31 -9.53 -1.40 -12.89
N VAL A 32 -10.66 -1.81 -13.47
CA VAL A 32 -11.78 -0.92 -13.82
C VAL A 32 -12.38 -0.29 -12.56
N ASN A 33 -12.62 -1.08 -11.51
CA ASN A 33 -13.16 -0.58 -10.25
C ASN A 33 -12.19 0.41 -9.58
N TRP A 34 -10.89 0.12 -9.56
CA TRP A 34 -9.88 1.05 -9.06
C TRP A 34 -9.88 2.37 -9.83
N LYS A 35 -9.92 2.33 -11.16
CA LYS A 35 -10.00 3.56 -11.98
C LYS A 35 -11.24 4.38 -11.64
N LYS A 36 -12.40 3.74 -11.41
CA LYS A 36 -13.63 4.43 -11.00
C LYS A 36 -13.50 5.10 -9.63
N ILE A 37 -12.97 4.38 -8.64
CA ILE A 37 -12.78 4.91 -7.27
C ILE A 37 -11.82 6.11 -7.30
N PHE A 38 -10.67 5.98 -7.95
CA PHE A 38 -9.70 7.07 -8.00
C PHE A 38 -10.17 8.25 -8.86
N ALA A 39 -11.01 8.02 -9.87
CA ALA A 39 -11.67 9.11 -10.59
C ALA A 39 -12.62 9.91 -9.70
N GLN A 40 -13.39 9.23 -8.84
CA GLN A 40 -14.27 9.90 -7.88
C GLN A 40 -13.46 10.67 -6.83
N ILE A 41 -12.39 10.08 -6.30
CA ILE A 41 -11.49 10.74 -5.34
C ILE A 41 -10.86 11.98 -6.00
N HIS A 42 -10.36 11.85 -7.23
CA HIS A 42 -9.77 12.95 -7.99
C HIS A 42 -10.76 14.08 -8.24
N GLY A 43 -12.02 13.77 -8.58
CA GLY A 43 -13.09 14.76 -8.71
C GLY A 43 -13.42 15.51 -7.40
N GLY A 44 -13.11 14.92 -6.25
CA GLY A 44 -13.22 15.56 -4.94
C GLY A 44 -12.01 16.42 -4.55
N VAL A 45 -10.89 16.35 -5.29
CA VAL A 45 -9.69 17.16 -5.02
C VAL A 45 -9.95 18.61 -5.44
N LYS A 46 -9.74 19.55 -4.52
CA LYS A 46 -9.95 20.98 -4.74
C LYS A 46 -8.65 21.78 -4.63
N GLY A 47 -8.61 22.95 -5.27
CA GLY A 47 -7.51 23.92 -5.16
C GLY A 47 -6.20 23.45 -5.80
N GLY A 48 -5.06 23.92 -5.28
CA GLY A 48 -3.73 23.65 -5.84
C GLY A 48 -3.34 22.16 -5.90
N ALA A 49 -4.03 21.29 -5.16
CA ALA A 49 -3.84 19.85 -5.19
C ALA A 49 -4.28 19.22 -6.53
N LEU A 50 -5.24 19.82 -7.24
CA LEU A 50 -5.69 19.32 -8.55
C LEU A 50 -4.54 19.39 -9.58
N THR A 51 -3.74 20.45 -9.52
CA THR A 51 -2.56 20.66 -10.36
C THR A 51 -1.43 19.67 -10.04
N ARG A 52 -1.32 19.28 -8.76
CA ARG A 52 -0.35 18.25 -8.30
C ARG A 52 -0.75 16.87 -8.78
N TYR A 53 -2.03 16.53 -8.70
CA TYR A 53 -2.56 15.24 -9.17
C TYR A 53 -3.05 15.30 -10.62
N LYS A 54 -2.27 15.91 -11.52
CA LYS A 54 -2.61 15.89 -12.95
C LYS A 54 -2.66 14.46 -13.46
N ASN A 55 -3.80 14.09 -14.03
CA ASN A 55 -4.02 12.76 -14.56
C ASN A 55 -3.51 12.64 -16.01
N ASN A 56 -2.20 12.75 -16.21
CA ASN A 56 -1.55 12.75 -17.54
C ASN A 56 -1.51 11.36 -18.22
N GLY A 57 -2.55 10.54 -18.05
CA GLY A 57 -2.61 9.18 -18.60
C GLY A 57 -3.69 8.27 -18.04
N GLY A 58 -4.66 8.79 -17.27
CA GLY A 58 -5.82 8.01 -16.80
C GLY A 58 -5.55 7.06 -15.62
N SER A 59 -4.31 6.98 -15.13
CA SER A 59 -3.88 5.97 -14.15
C SER A 59 -3.88 6.45 -12.70
N TYR A 60 -4.05 7.76 -12.46
CA TYR A 60 -4.03 8.39 -11.13
C TYR A 60 -2.78 8.04 -10.31
N PHE A 61 -1.65 7.75 -10.96
CA PHE A 61 -0.46 7.18 -10.31
C PHE A 61 0.00 7.94 -9.06
N LEU A 62 0.16 9.27 -9.15
CA LEU A 62 0.57 10.11 -8.01
C LEU A 62 -0.43 10.04 -6.85
N LEU A 63 -1.73 10.08 -7.15
CA LEU A 63 -2.79 9.99 -6.15
C LEU A 63 -2.82 8.62 -5.46
N ARG A 64 -2.53 7.54 -6.21
CA ARG A 64 -2.44 6.18 -5.69
C ARG A 64 -1.21 5.97 -4.79
N GLU A 65 -0.06 6.50 -5.18
CA GLU A 65 1.18 6.43 -4.39
C GLU A 65 1.07 7.22 -3.08
N GLU A 66 0.56 8.46 -3.14
CA GLU A 66 0.38 9.29 -1.95
C GLU A 66 -0.74 8.76 -1.04
N GLY A 67 -1.85 8.28 -1.61
CA GLY A 67 -2.91 7.62 -0.86
C GLY A 67 -2.42 6.35 -0.16
N TRP A 68 -1.65 5.50 -0.85
CA TRP A 68 -1.04 4.32 -0.22
C TRP A 68 -0.10 4.72 0.92
N THR A 69 0.74 5.73 0.73
CA THR A 69 1.66 6.23 1.77
C THR A 69 0.89 6.73 3.00
N ALA A 70 -0.20 7.47 2.80
CA ALA A 70 -1.01 8.02 3.88
C ALA A 70 -1.79 6.95 4.67
N ASN A 71 -2.17 5.83 4.04
CA ASN A 71 -3.00 4.80 4.65
C ASN A 71 -2.24 3.51 5.02
N ARG A 72 -0.96 3.37 4.61
CA ARG A 72 -0.18 2.14 4.78
C ARG A 72 -0.14 1.65 6.22
N ASP A 73 -0.02 2.55 7.19
CA ASP A 73 0.07 2.16 8.60
C ASP A 73 -1.24 1.56 9.12
N GLN A 74 -2.37 2.11 8.67
CA GLN A 74 -3.70 1.59 8.99
C GLN A 74 -3.92 0.21 8.37
N VAL A 75 -3.46 0.01 7.13
CA VAL A 75 -3.54 -1.28 6.44
C VAL A 75 -2.68 -2.33 7.16
N VAL A 76 -1.45 -1.98 7.59
CA VAL A 76 -0.63 -2.93 8.37
C VAL A 76 -1.30 -3.26 9.69
N LYS A 77 -1.83 -2.25 10.39
CA LYS A 77 -2.56 -2.44 11.65
C LYS A 77 -3.71 -3.43 11.47
N ALA A 78 -4.52 -3.26 10.42
CA ALA A 78 -5.62 -4.17 10.09
C ALA A 78 -5.16 -5.59 9.76
N LEU A 79 -4.08 -5.73 8.97
CA LEU A 79 -3.49 -7.04 8.63
C LEU A 79 -2.90 -7.75 9.85
N SER A 80 -2.51 -6.99 10.88
CA SER A 80 -1.94 -7.52 12.12
C SER A 80 -2.98 -7.80 13.21
N CYS A 81 -4.27 -7.58 12.97
CA CYS A 81 -5.32 -7.76 13.99
C CYS A 81 -5.31 -9.15 14.62
N ASP A 82 -5.08 -10.20 13.82
CA ASP A 82 -5.06 -11.59 14.28
C ASP A 82 -3.63 -12.08 14.59
N ALA A 83 -2.64 -11.20 14.58
CA ALA A 83 -1.28 -11.58 14.92
C ALA A 83 -1.20 -11.96 16.41
N PRO A 84 -0.53 -13.08 16.76
CA PRO A 84 -0.30 -13.46 18.15
C PRO A 84 0.30 -12.31 18.96
N LYS A 85 -0.40 -11.89 20.02
CA LYS A 85 0.08 -10.85 20.93
C LYS A 85 1.45 -11.24 21.49
N GLY A 86 2.45 -10.38 21.28
CA GLY A 86 3.80 -10.54 21.86
C GLY A 86 4.73 -11.53 21.17
N GLY A 87 4.35 -12.15 20.04
CA GLY A 87 5.16 -13.18 19.38
C GLY A 87 5.63 -12.85 17.95
N VAL A 88 4.99 -11.90 17.26
CA VAL A 88 5.28 -11.60 15.85
C VAL A 88 5.94 -10.23 15.72
N HIS A 89 7.25 -10.24 15.50
CA HIS A 89 8.04 -9.03 15.28
C HIS A 89 8.58 -9.01 13.86
N TYR A 90 8.43 -7.87 13.18
CA TYR A 90 9.17 -7.62 11.95
C TYR A 90 10.55 -7.07 12.32
N ILE A 91 11.57 -7.91 12.17
CA ILE A 91 12.95 -7.56 12.44
C ILE A 91 13.67 -7.48 11.11
N ARG A 92 14.37 -6.36 10.87
CA ARG A 92 15.27 -6.20 9.73
C ARG A 92 16.63 -5.76 10.25
N GLU A 93 17.68 -6.44 9.83
CA GLU A 93 19.03 -5.97 10.08
C GLU A 93 19.27 -4.71 9.24
N PRO A 94 19.71 -3.59 9.84
CA PRO A 94 20.10 -2.43 9.06
C PRO A 94 21.33 -2.78 8.21
N CYS A 95 21.37 -2.27 6.98
CA CYS A 95 22.58 -2.26 6.15
C CYS A 95 23.60 -1.28 6.73
N SER A 96 24.16 -1.59 7.90
CA SER A 96 25.27 -0.86 8.50
C SER A 96 26.24 -1.91 9.01
N ARG A 97 27.52 -1.80 8.62
CA ARG A 97 28.58 -2.73 9.03
C ARG A 97 28.78 -2.62 10.55
N GLY A 98 28.00 -3.37 11.31
CA GLY A 98 27.92 -3.27 12.77
C GLY A 98 26.53 -3.68 13.23
N GLY A 99 26.35 -4.98 13.45
CA GLY A 99 25.08 -5.65 13.68
C GLY A 99 24.37 -5.21 14.96
N GLY A 100 23.69 -4.07 14.91
CA GLY A 100 22.62 -3.75 15.84
C GLY A 100 21.29 -4.22 15.27
N LEU A 101 20.63 -5.18 15.92
CA LEU A 101 19.22 -5.48 15.65
C LEU A 101 18.42 -4.23 16.01
N VAL A 102 18.03 -3.44 15.01
CA VAL A 102 17.11 -2.33 15.22
C VAL A 102 15.72 -2.93 15.41
N LYS A 103 15.28 -3.00 16.67
CA LYS A 103 13.86 -2.92 16.97
C LYS A 103 13.45 -1.53 16.53
N ASP A 104 12.88 -1.44 15.34
CA ASP A 104 12.38 -0.20 14.77
C ASP A 104 11.31 0.31 15.75
N LYS A 105 11.69 1.22 16.68
CA LYS A 105 10.80 1.74 17.74
C LYS A 105 9.61 2.51 17.15
N ASP A 106 9.75 2.95 15.91
CA ASP A 106 8.66 3.56 15.14
C ASP A 106 7.75 2.51 14.45
N ARG A 107 8.05 1.22 14.63
CA ARG A 107 7.25 0.06 14.22
C ARG A 107 7.18 -1.01 15.31
N THR A 108 7.46 -0.66 16.57
CA THR A 108 7.08 -1.50 17.70
C THR A 108 5.56 -1.51 17.74
N TRP A 109 4.99 -2.67 17.43
CA TRP A 109 3.58 -2.98 17.64
C TRP A 109 3.31 -3.08 19.15
N GLU A 110 3.49 -1.97 19.86
CA GLU A 110 2.84 -1.78 21.14
C GLU A 110 1.37 -1.59 20.80
N ALA A 111 0.62 -2.68 20.94
CA ALA A 111 -0.81 -2.60 21.11
C ALA A 111 -1.04 -1.62 22.27
N ALA A 112 -1.42 -0.39 21.93
CA ALA A 112 -1.92 0.55 22.91
C ALA A 112 -3.17 -0.08 23.53
N THR A 113 -2.98 -0.52 24.77
CA THR A 113 -3.94 -1.05 25.78
C THR A 113 -4.71 -2.31 25.41
#